data_AF-A0A0V9RQY8-F1
#
_entry.id   AF-A0A0V9RQY8-F1
#
_cell.length_a   1.000
_cell.length_b   1.000
_cell.length_c   1.000
_cell.angle_alpha   90.00
_cell.angle_beta   90.00
_cell.angle_gamma   90.00
#
_symmetry.space_group_name_H-M   'P 1'
#
loop_
_entity.id
_entity.type
_entity.pdbx_description
1 polymer ?
#
loop_
_entity_poly.entity_id
_entity_poly.type
_entity_poly.pdbx_seq_one_letter_code
_entity_poly.pdbx_strand_id
1 'polypeptide(L)'
;MISDSKLLASAAWDAQSLNELKAKAGEDPAANIRPVARQVEGMFVQMMLKSMRDALPKDGLFSSEHTRLYTSMYDQQIAQQMTAGKGLGLAEMMVKQMTPEQPLPEEPTPAAPMKFPLETVVRYQNQALSQLVQKAVPRNYDDSLPGNSKAFLAQLSLPAQLASQQSGVPHHLILAQAALESGWGQRQIRRENGEPSYNLFGVKASGNWKGPVTEITTTEYENGEAKKVKAKFRVYSSYLEALSDYVGLLTRNPRYAAVTTAASAEQGAQALQDAGYATDPHYARKLTNMIQQMKSISDKVSKTYSMNIDNLF
;
A
#
# COMPACT_ATOMS: atom_id res chain seq x y z
N MET A 1 23.05 -26.05 9.09
CA MET A 1 23.38 -24.62 8.92
C MET A 1 23.20 -24.29 7.45
N ILE A 2 22.03 -23.75 7.08
CA ILE A 2 21.72 -23.36 5.70
C ILE A 2 22.01 -21.86 5.62
N SER A 3 22.95 -21.46 4.77
CA SER A 3 23.47 -20.10 4.68
C SER A 3 22.46 -19.10 4.10
N ASP A 4 22.40 -17.91 4.72
CA ASP A 4 21.52 -16.78 4.41
C ASP A 4 21.59 -16.25 2.96
N SER A 5 22.56 -16.71 2.17
CA SER A 5 22.69 -16.35 0.75
C SER A 5 21.61 -16.94 -0.16
N LYS A 6 20.98 -18.07 0.23
CA LYS A 6 19.91 -18.69 -0.57
C LYS A 6 18.53 -18.04 -0.41
N LEU A 7 18.34 -17.21 0.61
CA LEU A 7 17.05 -16.56 0.89
C LEU A 7 16.92 -15.16 0.26
N LEU A 8 18.02 -14.62 -0.29
CA LEU A 8 18.08 -13.30 -0.91
C LEU A 8 18.06 -13.33 -2.46
N ALA A 9 18.09 -14.52 -3.06
CA ALA A 9 18.09 -14.70 -4.52
C ALA A 9 16.69 -14.85 -5.15
N SER A 10 15.60 -14.58 -4.43
CA SER A 10 14.24 -14.70 -4.99
C SER A 10 13.78 -13.40 -5.67
N ALA A 11 14.52 -12.95 -6.68
CA ALA A 11 13.99 -12.06 -7.71
C ALA A 11 13.30 -12.91 -8.79
N ALA A 12 12.39 -12.29 -9.56
CA ALA A 12 11.49 -12.95 -10.52
C ALA A 12 12.13 -14.11 -11.31
N TRP A 13 11.45 -15.27 -11.28
CA TRP A 13 11.62 -16.38 -12.22
C TRP A 13 13.06 -16.56 -12.69
N ASP A 14 13.93 -16.88 -11.72
CA ASP A 14 15.33 -17.21 -11.96
C ASP A 14 15.43 -18.17 -13.16
N ALA A 15 16.30 -17.85 -14.12
CA ALA A 15 16.59 -18.74 -15.24
C ALA A 15 17.03 -20.14 -14.74
N GLN A 16 17.61 -20.22 -13.54
CA GLN A 16 17.87 -21.48 -12.84
C GLN A 16 16.58 -22.13 -12.32
N SER A 17 15.63 -21.39 -11.73
CA SER A 17 14.33 -21.94 -11.32
C SER A 17 13.51 -22.48 -12.49
N LEU A 18 13.60 -21.82 -13.66
CA LEU A 18 12.98 -22.26 -14.91
C LEU A 18 13.69 -23.50 -15.49
N ASN A 19 15.03 -23.54 -15.44
CA ASN A 19 15.78 -24.72 -15.84
C ASN A 19 15.55 -25.91 -14.89
N GLU A 20 15.42 -25.67 -13.59
CA GLU A 20 15.06 -26.70 -12.60
C GLU A 20 13.64 -27.20 -12.82
N LEU A 21 12.67 -26.31 -13.11
CA LEU A 21 11.31 -26.74 -13.44
C LEU A 21 11.28 -27.52 -14.75
N LYS A 22 12.05 -27.10 -15.75
CA LYS A 22 12.18 -27.80 -17.03
C LYS A 22 12.82 -29.19 -16.86
N ALA A 23 13.83 -29.31 -16.01
CA ALA A 23 14.45 -30.58 -15.67
C ALA A 23 13.45 -31.51 -14.95
N LYS A 24 12.77 -31.01 -13.90
CA LYS A 24 11.77 -31.77 -13.14
C LYS A 24 10.55 -32.15 -13.99
N ALA A 25 10.07 -31.26 -14.85
CA ALA A 25 8.98 -31.54 -15.79
C ALA A 25 9.38 -32.57 -16.87
N GLY A 26 10.67 -32.70 -17.18
CA GLY A 26 11.19 -33.77 -18.03
C GLY A 26 11.25 -35.14 -17.34
N GLU A 27 11.39 -35.17 -16.01
CA GLU A 27 11.42 -36.40 -15.20
C GLU A 27 10.02 -36.92 -14.84
N ASP A 28 9.10 -36.02 -14.47
CA ASP A 28 7.70 -36.36 -14.18
C ASP A 28 6.76 -35.23 -14.67
N PRO A 29 6.22 -35.36 -15.91
CA PRO A 29 5.33 -34.37 -16.48
C PRO A 29 4.02 -34.18 -15.69
N ALA A 30 3.51 -35.25 -15.07
CA ALA A 30 2.21 -35.24 -14.39
C ALA A 30 2.29 -34.56 -13.02
N ALA A 31 3.37 -34.78 -12.27
CA ALA A 31 3.59 -34.12 -10.98
C ALA A 31 3.93 -32.63 -11.11
N ASN A 32 4.51 -32.21 -12.23
CA ASN A 32 5.06 -30.86 -12.42
C ASN A 32 4.19 -29.91 -13.25
N ILE A 33 3.08 -30.39 -13.83
CA ILE A 33 2.19 -29.58 -14.65
C ILE A 33 1.54 -28.43 -13.87
N ARG A 34 1.25 -28.66 -12.58
CA ARG A 34 0.65 -27.65 -11.69
C ARG A 34 1.63 -26.54 -11.32
N PRO A 35 2.89 -26.84 -10.91
CA PRO A 35 3.94 -25.84 -10.79
C PRO A 35 4.13 -25.01 -12.07
N VAL A 36 4.20 -25.64 -13.25
CA VAL A 36 4.36 -24.96 -14.55
C VAL A 36 3.17 -24.03 -14.83
N ALA A 37 1.95 -24.52 -14.69
CA ALA A 37 0.73 -23.74 -14.94
C ALA A 37 0.62 -22.51 -14.02
N ARG A 38 1.07 -22.62 -12.75
CA ARG A 38 1.17 -21.47 -11.85
C ARG A 38 2.19 -20.44 -12.31
N GLN A 39 3.30 -20.86 -12.92
CA GLN A 39 4.26 -19.92 -13.48
C GLN A 39 3.68 -19.15 -14.68
N VAL A 40 2.97 -19.85 -15.56
CA VAL A 40 2.32 -19.23 -16.73
C VAL A 40 1.23 -18.24 -16.28
N GLU A 41 0.43 -18.60 -15.28
CA GLU A 41 -0.53 -17.67 -14.66
C GLU A 41 0.17 -16.42 -14.12
N GLY A 42 1.35 -16.57 -13.51
CA GLY A 42 2.13 -15.45 -12.96
C GLY A 42 2.64 -14.50 -14.02
N MET A 43 3.13 -15.05 -15.13
CA MET A 43 3.53 -14.25 -16.29
C MET A 43 2.33 -13.50 -16.89
N PHE A 44 1.17 -14.15 -16.97
CA PHE A 44 -0.05 -13.53 -17.46
C PHE A 44 -0.49 -12.36 -16.57
N VAL A 45 -0.52 -12.55 -15.24
CA VAL A 45 -0.84 -11.47 -14.29
C VAL A 45 0.14 -10.31 -14.42
N GLN A 46 1.43 -10.60 -14.56
CA GLN A 46 2.45 -9.58 -14.75
C GLN A 46 2.24 -8.79 -16.05
N MET A 47 1.95 -9.48 -17.16
CA MET A 47 1.64 -8.84 -18.45
C MET A 47 0.36 -8.00 -18.37
N MET A 48 -0.65 -8.47 -17.66
CA MET A 48 -1.91 -7.74 -17.44
C MET A 48 -1.66 -6.45 -16.64
N LEU A 49 -0.96 -6.54 -15.50
CA LEU A 49 -0.62 -5.35 -14.68
C LEU A 49 0.22 -4.35 -15.47
N LYS A 50 1.19 -4.84 -16.24
CA LYS A 50 1.99 -4.01 -17.15
C LYS A 50 1.13 -3.32 -18.21
N SER A 51 0.20 -4.05 -18.85
CA SER A 51 -0.68 -3.51 -19.89
C SER A 51 -1.69 -2.49 -19.34
N MET A 52 -2.24 -2.75 -18.15
CA MET A 52 -3.10 -1.79 -17.44
C MET A 52 -2.37 -0.49 -17.15
N ARG A 53 -1.09 -0.57 -16.76
CA ARG A 53 -0.25 0.61 -16.56
C ARG A 53 0.10 1.30 -17.86
N ASP A 54 0.44 0.55 -18.90
CA ASP A 54 0.77 1.12 -20.21
C ASP A 54 -0.42 1.86 -20.84
N ALA A 55 -1.64 1.52 -20.42
CA ALA A 55 -2.89 2.21 -20.78
C ALA A 55 -3.17 3.46 -19.93
N LEU A 56 -2.45 3.70 -18.82
CA LEU A 56 -2.53 4.96 -18.08
C LEU A 56 -1.71 6.04 -18.81
N PRO A 57 -2.15 7.32 -18.83
CA PRO A 57 -1.41 8.39 -19.46
C PRO A 57 0.01 8.49 -18.90
N LYS A 58 1.01 8.32 -19.78
CA LYS A 58 2.44 8.33 -19.41
C LYS A 58 3.02 9.73 -19.27
N ASP A 59 2.27 10.76 -19.67
CA ASP A 59 2.71 12.16 -19.77
C ASP A 59 2.16 13.04 -18.64
N GLY A 60 2.28 12.58 -17.40
CA GLY A 60 2.06 13.43 -16.24
C GLY A 60 3.38 14.07 -15.80
N LEU A 61 3.38 15.37 -15.48
CA LEU A 61 4.52 16.11 -14.88
C LEU A 61 5.13 15.46 -13.61
N PHE A 62 4.54 14.37 -13.12
CA PHE A 62 4.89 13.64 -11.91
C PHE A 62 5.37 12.18 -12.15
N SER A 63 5.52 11.73 -13.41
CA SER A 63 6.06 10.40 -13.73
C SER A 63 7.59 10.45 -13.91
N SER A 64 8.33 10.24 -12.83
CA SER A 64 9.79 10.10 -12.88
C SER A 64 10.22 8.66 -13.23
N GLU A 65 11.45 8.48 -13.72
CA GLU A 65 12.09 7.14 -13.89
C GLU A 65 12.04 6.33 -12.58
N HIS A 66 12.24 7.00 -11.44
CA HIS A 66 12.16 6.39 -10.12
C HIS A 66 10.75 5.88 -9.78
N THR A 67 9.72 6.64 -10.13
CA THR A 67 8.32 6.21 -9.97
C THR A 67 8.05 4.94 -10.79
N ARG A 68 8.52 4.91 -12.04
CA ARG A 68 8.32 3.76 -12.94
C ARG A 68 9.02 2.50 -12.42
N LEU A 69 10.26 2.63 -11.94
CA LEU A 69 11.00 1.55 -11.32
C LEU A 69 10.26 1.01 -10.09
N TYR A 70 9.83 1.89 -9.19
CA TYR A 70 9.08 1.51 -7.99
C TYR A 70 7.79 0.77 -8.34
N THR A 71 7.02 1.30 -9.29
CA THR A 71 5.79 0.66 -9.76
C THR A 71 6.07 -0.69 -10.43
N SER A 72 7.18 -0.86 -11.16
CA SER A 72 7.50 -2.15 -11.79
C SER A 72 7.86 -3.25 -10.79
N MET A 73 8.62 -2.92 -9.74
CA MET A 73 8.92 -3.86 -8.65
C MET A 73 7.65 -4.21 -7.88
N TYR A 74 6.81 -3.21 -7.71
CA TYR A 74 5.54 -3.30 -7.05
C TYR A 74 4.57 -4.26 -7.79
N ASP A 75 4.47 -4.14 -9.11
CA ASP A 75 3.68 -5.06 -9.95
C ASP A 75 4.22 -6.49 -9.93
N GLN A 76 5.55 -6.64 -9.92
CA GLN A 76 6.21 -7.94 -9.86
C GLN A 76 5.84 -8.69 -8.58
N GLN A 77 5.81 -7.99 -7.44
CA GLN A 77 5.45 -8.61 -6.17
C GLN A 77 3.97 -8.99 -6.11
N ILE A 78 3.08 -8.17 -6.68
CA ILE A 78 1.66 -8.52 -6.81
C ILE A 78 1.52 -9.82 -7.61
N ALA A 79 2.16 -9.89 -8.77
CA ALA A 79 2.05 -11.06 -9.64
C ALA A 79 2.46 -12.34 -8.90
N GLN A 80 3.58 -12.30 -8.17
CA GLN A 80 4.05 -13.45 -7.38
C GLN A 80 3.07 -13.86 -6.26
N GLN A 81 2.52 -12.89 -5.52
CA GLN A 81 1.61 -13.19 -4.42
C GLN A 81 0.23 -13.63 -4.89
N MET A 82 -0.27 -13.06 -5.98
CA MET A 82 -1.55 -13.45 -6.56
C MET A 82 -1.51 -14.90 -7.05
N THR A 83 -0.36 -15.37 -7.55
CA THR A 83 -0.17 -16.77 -7.97
C THR A 83 0.26 -17.73 -6.87
N ALA A 84 0.81 -17.24 -5.76
CA ALA A 84 1.17 -18.08 -4.61
C ALA A 84 -0.06 -18.50 -3.78
N GLY A 85 -1.16 -17.74 -3.85
CA GLY A 85 -2.43 -18.02 -3.16
C GLY A 85 -3.38 -18.92 -3.94
N LYS A 86 -4.68 -18.57 -3.97
CA LYS A 86 -5.70 -19.28 -4.77
C LYS A 86 -5.53 -19.09 -6.29
N GLY A 87 -4.62 -18.24 -6.75
CA GLY A 87 -4.45 -17.91 -8.16
C GLY A 87 -5.66 -17.13 -8.72
N LEU A 88 -5.63 -16.89 -10.03
CA LEU A 88 -6.81 -16.48 -10.80
C LEU A 88 -7.63 -17.69 -11.27
N GLY A 89 -7.13 -18.90 -11.01
CA GLY A 89 -7.73 -20.16 -11.45
C GLY A 89 -7.36 -20.53 -12.90
N LEU A 90 -6.53 -19.73 -13.57
CA LEU A 90 -6.02 -20.05 -14.91
C LEU A 90 -5.05 -21.24 -14.84
N ALA A 91 -4.25 -21.33 -13.77
CA ALA A 91 -3.38 -22.46 -13.54
C ALA A 91 -4.18 -23.77 -13.40
N GLU A 92 -5.25 -23.76 -12.61
CA GLU A 92 -6.17 -24.87 -12.44
C GLU A 92 -6.87 -25.26 -13.75
N MET A 93 -7.29 -24.29 -14.57
CA MET A 93 -7.87 -24.56 -15.90
C MET A 93 -6.86 -25.21 -16.86
N MET A 94 -5.60 -24.73 -16.87
CA MET A 94 -4.53 -25.32 -17.69
C MET A 94 -4.23 -26.77 -17.25
N VAL A 95 -4.13 -27.02 -15.95
CA VAL A 95 -3.96 -28.37 -15.40
C VAL A 95 -5.14 -29.27 -15.79
N LYS A 96 -6.37 -28.76 -15.71
CA LYS A 96 -7.59 -29.50 -16.09
C LYS A 96 -7.68 -29.81 -17.59
N GLN A 97 -7.14 -28.94 -18.45
CA GLN A 97 -7.11 -29.16 -19.90
C GLN A 97 -5.98 -30.09 -20.35
N MET A 98 -4.89 -30.16 -19.60
CA MET A 98 -3.71 -30.97 -19.94
C MET A 98 -3.72 -32.37 -19.28
N THR A 99 -4.63 -32.62 -18.34
CA THR A 99 -4.83 -33.94 -17.73
C THR A 99 -6.00 -34.64 -18.44
N PRO A 100 -5.77 -35.71 -19.22
CA PRO A 100 -6.86 -36.44 -19.83
C PRO A 100 -7.55 -37.34 -18.79
N GLU A 101 -8.89 -37.36 -18.85
CA GLU A 101 -9.87 -38.23 -18.14
C GLU A 101 -10.39 -37.80 -16.74
N GLN A 102 -11.59 -37.19 -16.72
CA GLN A 102 -12.83 -37.82 -16.25
C GLN A 102 -14.07 -36.91 -16.50
N PRO A 103 -15.29 -37.46 -16.63
CA PRO A 103 -16.49 -36.72 -17.04
C PRO A 103 -16.91 -35.67 -16.01
N LEU A 104 -17.40 -34.55 -16.53
CA LEU A 104 -17.83 -33.35 -15.80
C LEU A 104 -18.99 -33.62 -14.83
N PRO A 105 -18.95 -33.11 -13.59
CA PRO A 105 -20.12 -32.46 -13.01
C PRO A 105 -20.28 -31.10 -13.69
N GLU A 106 -21.48 -30.81 -14.18
CA GLU A 106 -21.87 -29.48 -14.65
C GLU A 106 -21.84 -28.49 -13.47
N GLU A 107 -20.69 -27.85 -13.24
CA GLU A 107 -20.67 -26.58 -12.52
C GLU A 107 -20.89 -25.44 -13.53
N PRO A 108 -21.77 -24.47 -13.22
CA PRO A 108 -22.12 -23.42 -14.14
C PRO A 108 -20.88 -22.61 -14.51
N THR A 109 -20.60 -22.55 -15.82
CA THR A 109 -19.61 -21.65 -16.39
C THR A 109 -19.86 -20.22 -15.92
N PRO A 110 -18.91 -19.54 -15.26
CA PRO A 110 -19.06 -18.12 -14.96
C PRO A 110 -18.93 -17.34 -16.28
N ALA A 111 -20.07 -17.03 -16.88
CA ALA A 111 -20.16 -16.09 -18.00
C ALA A 111 -20.11 -14.65 -17.45
N ALA A 112 -18.91 -14.11 -17.26
CA ALA A 112 -18.58 -12.66 -17.23
C ALA A 112 -17.10 -12.48 -16.87
N PRO A 113 -16.41 -11.44 -17.38
CA PRO A 113 -15.01 -11.20 -17.07
C PRO A 113 -14.86 -11.06 -15.55
N MET A 114 -13.90 -11.77 -14.96
CA MET A 114 -13.56 -11.66 -13.55
C MET A 114 -13.34 -10.19 -13.21
N LYS A 115 -14.32 -9.57 -12.53
CA LYS A 115 -14.16 -8.24 -11.97
C LYS A 115 -13.20 -8.37 -10.82
N PHE A 116 -11.95 -7.95 -11.01
CA PHE A 116 -10.98 -7.82 -9.95
C PHE A 116 -11.50 -6.83 -8.91
N PRO A 117 -11.89 -7.26 -7.69
CA PRO A 117 -12.28 -6.32 -6.66
C PRO A 117 -11.04 -5.54 -6.25
N LEU A 118 -11.06 -4.22 -6.40
CA LEU A 118 -9.96 -3.33 -6.00
C LEU A 118 -9.51 -3.60 -4.55
N GLU A 119 -10.45 -3.95 -3.66
CA GLU A 119 -10.17 -4.33 -2.28
C GLU A 119 -9.25 -5.56 -2.15
N THR A 120 -9.41 -6.55 -3.04
CA THR A 120 -8.60 -7.76 -3.03
C THR A 120 -7.18 -7.47 -3.48
N VAL A 121 -7.04 -6.67 -4.54
CA VAL A 121 -5.74 -6.19 -5.04
C VAL A 121 -5.02 -5.40 -3.95
N VAL A 122 -5.72 -4.48 -3.29
CA VAL A 122 -5.20 -3.64 -2.19
C VAL A 122 -4.80 -4.46 -0.95
N ARG A 123 -5.51 -5.56 -0.65
CA ARG A 123 -5.17 -6.42 0.50
C ARG A 123 -3.89 -7.21 0.27
N TYR A 124 -3.74 -7.85 -0.90
CA TYR A 124 -2.50 -8.56 -1.26
C TYR A 124 -1.32 -7.59 -1.39
N GLN A 125 -1.58 -6.40 -1.93
CA GLN A 125 -0.68 -5.24 -1.95
C GLN A 125 0.09 -5.00 -0.66
N ASN A 126 -0.67 -4.87 0.42
CA ASN A 126 -0.14 -4.41 1.70
C ASN A 126 0.67 -5.52 2.39
N GLN A 127 0.35 -6.79 2.13
CA GLN A 127 1.06 -7.93 2.69
C GLN A 127 2.42 -8.15 2.00
N ALA A 128 2.47 -8.01 0.68
CA ALA A 128 3.68 -8.01 -0.14
C ALA A 128 4.74 -7.00 0.31
N LEU A 129 4.32 -5.74 0.42
CA LEU A 129 5.21 -4.64 0.79
C LEU A 129 5.73 -4.80 2.22
N SER A 130 4.89 -5.26 3.15
CA SER A 130 5.30 -5.47 4.54
C SER A 130 6.41 -6.52 4.66
N GLN A 131 6.34 -7.59 3.88
CA GLN A 131 7.36 -8.65 3.88
C GLN A 131 8.66 -8.22 3.21
N LEU A 132 8.59 -7.42 2.13
CA LEU A 132 9.77 -6.85 1.48
C LEU A 132 10.51 -5.88 2.39
N VAL A 133 9.78 -5.00 3.08
CA VAL A 133 10.36 -4.04 4.04
C VAL A 133 10.96 -4.74 5.25
N GLN A 134 10.37 -5.85 5.71
CA GLN A 134 10.94 -6.63 6.80
C GLN A 134 12.20 -7.42 6.41
N LYS A 135 12.29 -7.92 5.17
CA LYS A 135 13.43 -8.73 4.70
C LYS A 135 14.61 -7.90 4.16
N ALA A 136 14.37 -6.71 3.61
CA ALA A 136 15.40 -5.89 2.97
C ALA A 136 16.19 -5.00 3.96
N VAL A 137 15.95 -5.10 5.26
CA VAL A 137 16.57 -4.24 6.28
C VAL A 137 17.64 -5.02 7.06
N PRO A 138 18.93 -4.63 6.97
CA PRO A 138 19.96 -5.15 7.87
C PRO A 138 19.60 -4.80 9.32
N ARG A 139 19.75 -5.76 10.24
CA ARG A 139 19.51 -5.56 11.69
C ARG A 139 20.39 -4.49 12.35
N ASN A 140 21.40 -3.99 11.64
CA ASN A 140 22.30 -2.95 12.09
C ASN A 140 22.12 -1.72 11.19
N TYR A 141 21.13 -0.87 11.48
CA TYR A 141 20.96 0.39 10.75
C TYR A 141 20.48 1.48 11.72
N ASP A 142 21.15 2.63 11.63
CA ASP A 142 21.11 3.82 12.48
C ASP A 142 19.72 4.21 13.04
N ASP A 143 19.70 4.49 14.35
CA ASP A 143 18.59 4.49 15.32
C ASP A 143 17.82 5.82 15.39
N SER A 144 17.86 6.64 14.34
CA SER A 144 17.26 7.99 14.34
C SER A 144 15.76 8.01 14.01
N LEU A 145 15.16 6.85 13.71
CA LEU A 145 13.75 6.72 13.34
C LEU A 145 13.16 5.45 13.96
N PRO A 146 12.00 5.51 14.64
CA PRO A 146 11.34 4.32 15.17
C PRO A 146 11.11 3.32 14.03
N GLY A 147 11.45 2.04 14.21
CA GLY A 147 11.32 1.00 13.18
C GLY A 147 9.92 0.90 12.53
N ASN A 148 8.90 1.42 13.22
CA ASN A 148 7.52 1.48 12.77
C ASN A 148 7.26 2.52 11.66
N SER A 149 8.13 3.52 11.50
CA SER A 149 8.01 4.59 10.48
C SER A 149 8.11 4.07 9.04
N LYS A 150 8.99 3.09 8.78
CA LYS A 150 9.17 2.49 7.44
C LYS A 150 7.97 1.66 7.02
N ALA A 151 7.47 0.81 7.92
CA ALA A 151 6.28 0.00 7.66
C ALA A 151 5.05 0.88 7.42
N PHE A 152 4.92 1.96 8.20
CA PHE A 152 3.88 2.98 8.01
C PHE A 152 3.93 3.61 6.62
N LEU A 153 5.11 4.07 6.18
CA LEU A 153 5.28 4.67 4.86
C LEU A 153 4.98 3.68 3.74
N ALA A 154 5.46 2.44 3.84
CA ALA A 154 5.18 1.42 2.85
C ALA A 154 3.68 1.15 2.71
N GLN A 155 2.97 1.06 3.83
CA GLN A 155 1.53 0.77 3.86
C GLN A 155 0.67 1.95 3.35
N LEU A 156 1.11 3.19 3.55
CA LEU A 156 0.31 4.37 3.21
C LEU A 156 0.73 5.08 1.91
N SER A 157 1.91 4.78 1.38
CA SER A 157 2.46 5.45 0.18
C SER A 157 1.46 5.47 -0.98
N LEU A 158 0.96 4.30 -1.38
CA LEU A 158 0.01 4.20 -2.49
C LEU A 158 -1.38 4.77 -2.13
N PRO A 159 -2.02 4.41 -1.00
CA PRO A 159 -3.28 5.03 -0.61
C PRO A 159 -3.23 6.57 -0.58
N ALA A 160 -2.13 7.16 -0.10
CA ALA A 160 -1.92 8.60 -0.09
C ALA A 160 -1.72 9.17 -1.50
N GLN A 161 -1.02 8.47 -2.38
CA GLN A 161 -0.86 8.87 -3.78
C GLN A 161 -2.21 8.88 -4.52
N LEU A 162 -3.05 7.86 -4.32
CA LEU A 162 -4.38 7.80 -4.92
C LEU A 162 -5.30 8.91 -4.38
N ALA A 163 -5.31 9.14 -3.06
CA ALA A 163 -6.07 10.24 -2.46
C ALA A 163 -5.57 11.62 -2.94
N SER A 164 -4.26 11.76 -3.15
CA SER A 164 -3.65 12.97 -3.72
C SER A 164 -4.14 13.23 -5.14
N GLN A 165 -4.14 12.22 -6.01
CA GLN A 165 -4.64 12.35 -7.39
C GLN A 165 -6.11 12.75 -7.46
N GLN A 166 -6.94 12.27 -6.51
CA GLN A 166 -8.36 12.57 -6.47
C GLN A 166 -8.67 14.00 -5.99
N SER A 167 -7.79 14.60 -5.19
CA SER A 167 -8.10 15.84 -4.45
C SER A 167 -7.18 17.01 -4.77
N GLY A 168 -6.06 16.78 -5.45
CA GLY A 168 -5.00 17.77 -5.66
C GLY A 168 -4.11 17.99 -4.43
N VAL A 169 -4.47 17.48 -3.24
CA VAL A 169 -3.66 17.61 -2.03
C VAL A 169 -2.34 16.83 -2.21
N PRO A 170 -1.15 17.42 -1.95
CA PRO A 170 0.12 16.72 -2.13
C PRO A 170 0.25 15.43 -1.29
N HIS A 171 0.63 14.30 -1.89
CA HIS A 171 0.73 13.02 -1.19
C HIS A 171 1.69 13.01 0.01
N HIS A 172 2.84 13.68 -0.06
CA HIS A 172 3.75 13.81 1.07
C HIS A 172 3.14 14.62 2.24
N LEU A 173 2.23 15.56 1.95
CA LEU A 173 1.50 16.28 2.99
C LEU A 173 0.52 15.36 3.70
N ILE A 174 -0.24 14.55 2.93
CA ILE A 174 -1.16 13.54 3.47
C ILE A 174 -0.42 12.58 4.39
N LEU A 175 0.72 12.04 3.94
CA LEU A 175 1.55 11.14 4.74
C LEU A 175 2.08 11.81 6.00
N ALA A 176 2.60 13.04 5.89
CA ALA A 176 3.15 13.79 7.01
C ALA A 176 2.10 14.08 8.08
N GLN A 177 0.89 14.47 7.68
CA GLN A 177 -0.24 14.63 8.60
C GLN A 177 -0.60 13.29 9.24
N ALA A 178 -0.77 12.23 8.45
CA ALA A 178 -1.09 10.91 8.99
C ALA A 178 -0.05 10.45 10.02
N ALA A 179 1.25 10.65 9.76
CA ALA A 179 2.32 10.31 10.69
C ALA A 179 2.28 11.17 11.96
N LEU A 180 2.05 12.48 11.82
CA LEU A 180 1.98 13.40 12.95
C LEU A 180 0.78 13.08 13.86
N GLU A 181 -0.42 12.90 13.27
CA GLU A 181 -1.65 12.68 14.02
C GLU A 181 -1.69 11.29 14.68
N SER A 182 -1.20 10.25 13.99
CA SER A 182 -1.21 8.88 14.52
C SER A 182 0.06 8.50 15.30
N GLY A 183 1.06 9.39 15.34
CA GLY A 183 2.40 9.08 15.85
C GLY A 183 3.00 7.88 15.12
N TRP A 184 3.12 7.95 13.79
CA TRP A 184 3.60 6.86 12.93
C TRP A 184 2.80 5.55 13.08
N GLY A 185 1.47 5.67 13.21
CA GLY A 185 0.55 4.54 13.36
C GLY A 185 0.53 3.92 14.76
N GLN A 186 1.30 4.43 15.72
CA GLN A 186 1.33 3.89 17.09
C GLN A 186 0.04 4.15 17.87
N ARG A 187 -0.63 5.26 17.59
CA ARG A 187 -1.84 5.70 18.30
C ARG A 187 -3.10 5.37 17.49
N GLN A 188 -3.18 4.15 16.98
CA GLN A 188 -4.31 3.73 16.17
C GLN A 188 -5.58 3.57 17.03
N ILE A 189 -6.66 4.22 16.59
CA ILE A 189 -8.01 3.98 17.12
C ILE A 189 -8.42 2.55 16.74
N ARG A 190 -8.70 1.73 17.74
CA ARG A 190 -9.19 0.36 17.56
C ARG A 190 -10.69 0.29 17.78
N ARG A 191 -11.31 -0.72 17.16
CA ARG A 191 -12.67 -1.15 17.45
C ARG A 191 -12.69 -1.90 18.79
N GLU A 192 -13.87 -2.10 19.36
CA GLU A 192 -14.04 -2.82 20.64
C GLU A 192 -13.46 -4.24 20.60
N ASN A 193 -13.52 -4.90 19.43
CA ASN A 193 -12.95 -6.23 19.19
C ASN A 193 -11.42 -6.21 18.95
N GLY A 194 -10.75 -5.06 19.06
CA GLY A 194 -9.31 -4.91 18.84
C GLY A 194 -8.87 -4.70 17.39
N GLU A 195 -9.79 -4.83 16.43
CA GLU A 195 -9.50 -4.58 15.00
C GLU A 195 -9.15 -3.10 14.74
N PRO A 196 -8.32 -2.82 13.72
CA PRO A 196 -8.03 -1.45 13.32
C PRO A 196 -9.30 -0.76 12.79
N SER A 197 -9.51 0.51 13.19
CA SER A 197 -10.51 1.38 12.53
C SER A 197 -9.99 2.04 11.25
N TYR A 198 -8.67 1.95 11.00
CA TYR A 198 -7.91 2.69 9.99
C TYR A 198 -7.99 4.23 10.09
N ASN A 199 -8.61 4.77 11.15
CA ASN A 199 -8.82 6.20 11.34
C ASN A 199 -7.56 6.89 11.90
N LEU A 200 -6.60 7.17 11.01
CA LEU A 200 -5.31 7.78 11.35
C LEU A 200 -5.42 9.22 11.85
N PHE A 201 -6.46 9.95 11.45
CA PHE A 201 -6.65 11.38 11.73
C PHE A 201 -7.58 11.65 12.90
N GLY A 202 -8.09 10.60 13.56
CA GLY A 202 -9.04 10.77 14.66
C GLY A 202 -10.35 11.45 14.24
N VAL A 203 -10.83 11.20 13.02
CA VAL A 203 -12.05 11.83 12.50
C VAL A 203 -13.25 11.36 13.33
N LYS A 204 -13.88 12.29 14.04
CA LYS A 204 -15.09 12.04 14.81
C LYS A 204 -16.27 11.75 13.86
N ALA A 205 -17.17 10.89 14.31
CA ALA A 205 -18.42 10.63 13.60
C ALA A 205 -19.44 11.73 13.95
N SER A 206 -19.78 12.56 12.97
CA SER A 206 -20.82 13.58 13.02
C SER A 206 -22.15 13.06 12.46
N GLY A 207 -23.26 13.78 12.63
CA GLY A 207 -24.61 13.31 12.26
C GLY A 207 -24.83 12.96 10.78
N ASN A 208 -23.94 13.38 9.88
CA ASN A 208 -23.96 13.02 8.45
C ASN A 208 -23.17 11.74 8.11
N TRP A 209 -22.43 11.17 9.06
CA TRP A 209 -21.71 9.91 8.87
C TRP A 209 -22.67 8.73 8.93
N LYS A 210 -22.71 7.92 7.87
CA LYS A 210 -23.58 6.73 7.77
C LYS A 210 -22.83 5.41 7.93
N GLY A 211 -21.50 5.46 8.01
CA GLY A 211 -20.65 4.28 8.13
C GLY A 211 -20.55 3.77 9.57
N PRO A 212 -19.78 2.69 9.78
CA PRO A 212 -19.56 2.15 11.12
C PRO A 212 -18.80 3.16 11.99
N VAL A 213 -18.97 3.01 13.31
CA VAL A 213 -18.32 3.84 14.33
C VAL A 213 -17.70 2.97 15.42
N THR A 214 -16.72 3.54 16.11
CA THR A 214 -16.19 3.00 17.37
C THR A 214 -16.25 4.08 18.43
N GLU A 215 -16.59 3.71 19.66
CA GLU A 215 -16.67 4.65 20.79
C GLU A 215 -15.42 4.50 21.66
N ILE A 216 -14.71 5.61 21.87
CA ILE A 216 -13.54 5.66 22.75
C ILE A 216 -13.78 6.70 23.83
N THR A 217 -13.48 6.33 25.08
CA THR A 217 -13.43 7.28 26.19
C THR A 217 -12.15 8.09 26.11
N THR A 218 -12.26 9.37 25.75
CA THR A 218 -11.16 10.34 25.72
C THR A 218 -11.12 11.14 27.03
N THR A 219 -9.96 11.68 27.35
CA THR A 219 -9.85 12.75 28.35
C THR A 219 -9.81 14.06 27.57
N GLU A 220 -10.83 14.90 27.70
CA GLU A 220 -10.83 16.26 27.15
C GLU A 220 -10.65 17.25 28.30
N TYR A 221 -9.99 18.38 28.01
CA TYR A 221 -9.80 19.45 28.99
C TYR A 221 -10.78 20.57 28.67
N GLU A 222 -11.83 20.69 29.48
CA GLU A 222 -12.80 21.79 29.40
C GLU A 222 -12.47 22.77 30.53
N ASN A 223 -12.12 24.02 30.21
CA ASN A 223 -11.75 25.06 31.18
C ASN A 223 -10.61 24.67 32.15
N GLY A 224 -9.68 23.82 31.71
CA GLY A 224 -8.55 23.36 32.53
C GLY A 224 -8.83 22.11 33.38
N GLU A 225 -10.07 21.61 33.41
CA GLU A 225 -10.43 20.38 34.12
C GLU A 225 -10.43 19.16 33.17
N ALA A 226 -9.78 18.08 33.59
CA ALA A 226 -9.76 16.83 32.84
C ALA A 226 -11.08 16.07 33.01
N LYS A 227 -11.85 15.96 31.92
CA LYS A 227 -13.13 15.26 31.90
C LYS A 227 -13.07 14.04 31.00
N LYS A 228 -13.58 12.91 31.49
CA LYS A 228 -13.75 11.70 30.68
C LYS A 228 -15.02 11.83 29.84
N VAL A 229 -14.85 11.84 28.53
CA VAL A 229 -15.95 11.97 27.56
C VAL A 229 -15.90 10.83 26.58
N LYS A 230 -17.07 10.30 26.23
CA LYS A 230 -17.22 9.30 25.18
C LYS A 230 -17.27 10.02 23.84
N ALA A 231 -16.34 9.70 22.95
CA ALA A 231 -16.30 10.23 21.59
C ALA A 231 -16.48 9.08 20.60
N LYS A 232 -17.33 9.31 19.58
CA LYS A 232 -17.52 8.38 18.47
C LYS A 232 -16.60 8.75 17.33
N PHE A 233 -15.85 7.78 16.84
CA PHE A 233 -14.93 7.92 15.73
C PHE A 233 -15.40 7.10 14.53
N ARG A 234 -15.14 7.60 13.33
CA ARG A 234 -15.41 6.86 12.09
C ARG A 234 -14.56 5.60 12.05
N VAL A 235 -15.15 4.51 11.54
CA VAL A 235 -14.45 3.26 11.21
C VAL A 235 -14.47 3.12 9.70
N TYR A 236 -13.32 2.82 9.13
CA TYR A 236 -13.16 2.59 7.70
C TYR A 236 -12.85 1.12 7.43
N SER A 237 -13.06 0.69 6.19
CA SER A 237 -12.69 -0.62 5.66
C SER A 237 -11.20 -0.74 5.33
N SER A 238 -10.54 0.39 5.04
CA SER A 238 -9.13 0.45 4.63
C SER A 238 -8.51 1.83 4.85
N TYR A 239 -7.17 1.90 4.77
CA TYR A 239 -6.46 3.19 4.75
C TYR A 239 -6.78 4.05 3.54
N LEU A 240 -7.10 3.45 2.38
CA LEU A 240 -7.52 4.21 1.20
C LEU A 240 -8.82 4.97 1.50
N GLU A 241 -9.82 4.28 2.06
CA GLU A 241 -11.08 4.94 2.44
C GLU A 241 -10.85 6.05 3.48
N ALA A 242 -10.02 5.79 4.50
CA ALA A 242 -9.70 6.79 5.52
C ALA A 242 -9.04 8.04 4.93
N LEU A 243 -8.08 7.87 4.01
CA LEU A 243 -7.37 8.97 3.35
C LEU A 243 -8.27 9.70 2.35
N SER A 244 -9.10 8.97 1.60
CA SER A 244 -10.09 9.56 0.68
C SER A 244 -11.14 10.39 1.42
N ASP A 245 -11.68 9.91 2.56
CA ASP A 245 -12.61 10.71 3.36
C ASP A 245 -11.91 11.95 3.95
N TYR A 246 -10.67 11.79 4.43
CA TYR A 246 -9.85 12.89 4.94
C TYR A 246 -9.64 14.00 3.90
N VAL A 247 -9.12 13.68 2.72
CA VAL A 247 -8.93 14.69 1.65
C VAL A 247 -10.27 15.22 1.15
N GLY A 248 -11.34 14.42 1.21
CA GLY A 248 -12.69 14.87 0.94
C GLY A 248 -13.18 15.93 1.92
N LEU A 249 -12.81 15.85 3.21
CA LEU A 249 -13.12 16.90 4.20
C LEU A 249 -12.40 18.22 3.88
N LEU A 250 -11.15 18.14 3.42
CA LEU A 250 -10.40 19.32 2.97
C LEU A 250 -11.05 19.92 1.72
N THR A 251 -11.33 19.10 0.71
CA THR A 251 -11.85 19.54 -0.59
C THR A 251 -13.25 20.17 -0.49
N ARG A 252 -14.11 19.65 0.40
CA ARG A 252 -15.48 20.16 0.60
C ARG A 252 -15.55 21.50 1.33
N ASN A 253 -14.48 21.91 2.00
CA ASN A 253 -14.46 23.14 2.78
C ASN A 253 -13.64 24.22 2.05
N PRO A 254 -14.26 25.29 1.54
CA PRO A 254 -13.57 26.36 0.80
C PRO A 254 -12.39 26.98 1.56
N ARG A 255 -12.41 26.91 2.89
CA ARG A 255 -11.30 27.31 3.77
C ARG A 255 -9.97 26.67 3.40
N TYR A 256 -9.99 25.45 2.84
CA TYR A 256 -8.79 24.69 2.48
C TYR A 256 -8.52 24.65 0.97
N ALA A 257 -9.15 25.51 0.16
CA ALA A 257 -8.96 25.52 -1.29
C ALA A 257 -7.47 25.62 -1.69
N ALA A 258 -6.71 26.49 -1.02
CA ALA A 258 -5.27 26.65 -1.27
C ALA A 258 -4.45 25.39 -0.99
N VAL A 259 -4.93 24.48 -0.13
CA VAL A 259 -4.28 23.19 0.16
C VAL A 259 -4.44 22.23 -1.01
N THR A 260 -5.61 22.23 -1.66
CA THR A 260 -5.93 21.37 -2.81
C THR A 260 -5.23 21.79 -4.09
N THR A 261 -4.76 23.04 -4.17
CA THR A 261 -4.05 23.59 -5.34
C THR A 261 -2.55 23.80 -5.06
N ALA A 262 -2.03 23.34 -3.92
CA ALA A 262 -0.64 23.54 -3.56
C ALA A 262 0.30 22.75 -4.47
N ALA A 263 1.35 23.40 -4.99
CA ALA A 263 2.31 22.75 -5.88
C ALA A 263 3.30 21.84 -5.14
N SER A 264 3.48 22.03 -3.84
CA SER A 264 4.34 21.22 -2.99
C SER A 264 3.71 20.93 -1.64
N ALA A 265 4.20 19.89 -0.97
CA ALA A 265 3.75 19.54 0.37
C ALA A 265 4.07 20.65 1.39
N GLU A 266 5.20 21.35 1.21
CA GLU A 266 5.58 22.50 2.03
C GLU A 266 4.61 23.67 1.86
N GLN A 267 4.23 23.99 0.62
CA GLN A 267 3.21 25.01 0.36
C GLN A 267 1.87 24.62 0.95
N GLY A 268 1.47 23.35 0.83
CA GLY A 268 0.23 22.86 1.42
C GLY A 268 0.25 22.89 2.95
N ALA A 269 1.40 22.63 3.59
CA ALA A 269 1.57 22.75 5.03
C ALA A 269 1.38 24.20 5.51
N GLN A 270 1.93 25.17 4.77
CA GLN A 270 1.71 26.59 5.06
C GLN A 270 0.24 26.97 4.85
N ALA A 271 -0.37 26.55 3.73
CA ALA A 271 -1.78 26.80 3.44
C ALA A 271 -2.71 26.23 4.52
N LEU A 272 -2.39 25.08 5.14
CA LEU A 272 -3.14 24.54 6.28
C LEU A 272 -3.03 25.44 7.52
N GLN A 273 -1.85 25.97 7.81
CA GLN A 273 -1.65 26.87 8.93
C GLN A 273 -2.37 28.21 8.70
N ASP A 274 -2.26 28.79 7.51
CA ASP A 274 -2.96 30.04 7.15
C ASP A 274 -4.47 29.86 7.16
N ALA A 275 -4.94 28.69 6.73
CA ALA A 275 -6.32 28.28 6.86
C ALA A 275 -6.73 28.06 8.32
N GLY A 276 -5.82 28.02 9.30
CA GLY A 276 -6.14 27.79 10.71
C GLY A 276 -6.62 26.37 11.01
N TYR A 277 -6.00 25.37 10.36
CA TYR A 277 -6.26 23.95 10.60
C TYR A 277 -5.95 23.53 12.04
N ALA A 278 -4.86 24.05 12.61
CA ALA A 278 -4.45 23.83 14.00
C ALA A 278 -4.26 25.17 14.72
N THR A 279 -4.51 25.18 16.03
CA THR A 279 -4.27 26.35 16.90
C THR A 279 -2.80 26.54 17.24
N ASP A 280 -1.96 25.53 16.98
CA ASP A 280 -0.53 25.59 17.21
C ASP A 280 0.18 26.51 16.20
N PRO A 281 0.86 27.59 16.66
CA PRO A 281 1.56 28.52 15.77
C PRO A 281 2.76 27.91 15.03
N HIS A 282 3.14 26.68 15.36
CA HIS A 282 4.27 25.96 14.79
C HIS A 282 3.86 24.73 13.99
N TYR A 283 2.57 24.60 13.67
CA TYR A 283 2.02 23.46 12.94
C TYR A 283 2.68 23.24 11.57
N ALA A 284 2.76 24.27 10.72
CA ALA A 284 3.37 24.14 9.40
C ALA A 284 4.85 23.76 9.49
N ARG A 285 5.57 24.29 10.49
CA ARG A 285 6.97 23.94 10.73
C ARG A 285 7.13 22.47 11.12
N LYS A 286 6.28 21.95 12.03
CA LYS A 286 6.29 20.53 12.40
C LYS A 286 6.00 19.64 11.19
N LEU A 287 5.01 20.01 10.37
CA LEU A 287 4.71 19.28 9.14
C LEU A 287 5.84 19.33 8.13
N THR A 288 6.46 20.49 7.93
CA THR A 288 7.59 20.65 7.00
C THR A 288 8.76 19.77 7.40
N ASN A 289 9.09 19.70 8.70
CA ASN A 289 10.13 18.81 9.21
C ASN A 289 9.79 17.33 8.94
N MET A 290 8.53 16.94 9.14
CA MET A 290 8.04 15.60 8.84
C MET A 290 8.14 15.28 7.33
N ILE A 291 7.74 16.22 6.48
CA ILE A 291 7.85 16.10 5.01
C ILE A 291 9.31 15.88 4.59
N GLN A 292 10.24 16.68 5.12
CA GLN A 292 11.67 16.53 4.83
C GLN A 292 12.22 15.18 5.28
N GLN A 293 11.81 14.73 6.46
CA GLN A 293 12.19 13.42 6.98
C GLN A 293 11.68 12.30 6.05
N MET A 294 10.44 12.38 5.57
CA MET A 294 9.88 11.41 4.63
C MET A 294 10.59 11.43 3.28
N LYS A 295 10.87 12.61 2.71
CA LYS A 295 11.65 12.73 1.47
C LYS A 295 13.01 12.06 1.60
N SER A 296 13.72 12.29 2.71
CA SER A 296 15.00 11.65 3.00
C SER A 296 14.88 10.11 3.07
N ILE A 297 13.81 9.59 3.67
CA ILE A 297 13.56 8.14 3.71
C ILE A 297 13.29 7.61 2.29
N SER A 298 12.42 8.27 1.52
CA SER A 298 12.09 7.88 0.14
C SER A 298 13.34 7.86 -0.76
N ASP A 299 14.20 8.88 -0.65
CA ASP A 299 15.44 8.97 -1.41
C ASP A 299 16.43 7.84 -1.04
N LYS A 300 16.57 7.55 0.25
CA LYS A 300 17.40 6.44 0.74
C LYS A 300 16.89 5.11 0.23
N VAL A 301 15.58 4.88 0.32
CA VAL A 301 14.94 3.64 -0.15
C VAL A 301 15.14 3.49 -1.67
N SER A 302 14.93 4.56 -2.44
CA SER A 302 15.19 4.55 -3.90
C SER A 302 16.65 4.23 -4.23
N LYS A 303 17.61 4.82 -3.51
CA LYS A 303 19.05 4.54 -3.70
C LYS A 303 19.41 3.10 -3.36
N THR A 304 18.91 2.56 -2.26
CA THR A 304 19.16 1.17 -1.85
C THR A 304 18.60 0.16 -2.85
N TYR A 305 17.43 0.43 -3.43
CA TYR A 305 16.88 -0.42 -4.49
C TYR A 305 17.67 -0.30 -5.79
N SER A 306 18.08 0.91 -6.18
CA SER A 306 18.91 1.13 -7.38
C SER A 306 20.24 0.36 -7.27
N MET A 307 20.95 0.50 -6.14
CA MET A 307 22.22 -0.19 -5.89
C MET A 307 22.11 -1.72 -5.84
N ASN A 308 20.99 -2.26 -5.36
CA ASN A 308 20.79 -3.72 -5.37
C ASN A 308 20.51 -4.24 -6.78
N ILE A 309 19.81 -3.45 -7.61
CA ILE A 309 19.54 -3.82 -9.01
C ILE A 309 20.82 -3.72 -9.84
N ASP A 310 21.65 -2.71 -9.62
CA ASP A 310 22.95 -2.57 -10.30
C ASP A 310 23.90 -3.72 -9.95
N ASN A 311 23.78 -4.32 -8.75
CA ASN A 311 24.54 -5.50 -8.35
C ASN A 311 23.93 -6.84 -8.79
N LEU A 312 22.76 -6.81 -9.44
CA LEU A 312 22.05 -8.00 -9.96
C LEU A 312 22.29 -8.22 -11.47
N PHE A 313 23.03 -7.31 -12.12
CA PHE A 313 23.48 -7.42 -13.51
C PHE A 313 25.01 -7.29 -13.60
#